data_AF-A0A973L6Y8-F1
#
_entry.id   AF-A0A973L6Y8-F1
#
_cell.length_a   1.000
_cell.length_b   1.000
_cell.length_c   1.000
_cell.angle_alpha   90.00
_cell.angle_beta   90.00
_cell.angle_gamma   90.00
#
_symmetry.space_group_name_H-M   'P 1'
#
loop_
_entity.id
_entity.type
_entity.pdbx_description
1 polymer ?
#
loop_
_entity_poly.entity_id
_entity_poly.type
_entity_poly.pdbx_seq_one_letter_code
_entity_poly.pdbx_strand_id
1 'polypeptide(L)'
;MTLPSSLAPFVRDVADVAEDKPATTLAQFIESLKLAVGYLYLARYDVDDFGDGFRTAINLLDEAAKTEGADRDALINRAAGHLRGFAKSARQYQAMG
;
A
#
# COMPACT_ATOMS: atom_id res chain seq x y z
N MET A 1 -15.69 5.33 -7.23
CA MET A 1 -14.91 6.31 -6.42
C MET A 1 -13.47 6.25 -6.91
N THR A 2 -12.91 7.35 -7.41
CA THR A 2 -11.56 7.39 -8.00
C THR A 2 -10.48 7.28 -6.90
N LEU A 3 -9.31 6.75 -7.24
CA LEU A 3 -8.19 6.67 -6.32
C LEU A 3 -7.74 8.07 -5.84
N PRO A 4 -7.57 8.27 -4.52
CA PRO A 4 -6.98 9.50 -3.98
C PRO A 4 -5.57 9.77 -4.53
N SER A 5 -5.27 11.02 -4.88
CA SER A 5 -3.99 11.43 -5.47
C SER A 5 -2.79 11.20 -4.56
N SER A 6 -2.97 11.22 -3.25
CA SER A 6 -1.90 10.90 -2.28
C SER A 6 -1.43 9.44 -2.34
N LEU A 7 -2.22 8.54 -2.95
CA LEU A 7 -1.83 7.14 -3.16
C LEU A 7 -1.22 6.89 -4.55
N ALA A 8 -1.38 7.83 -5.49
CA ALA A 8 -0.91 7.68 -6.86
C ALA A 8 0.58 7.31 -6.99
N PRO A 9 1.52 7.83 -6.16
CA PRO A 9 2.93 7.47 -6.24
C PRO A 9 3.22 5.99 -5.99
N PHE A 10 2.34 5.29 -5.25
CA PHE A 10 2.57 3.90 -4.85
C PHE A 10 1.89 2.89 -5.77
N VAL A 11 0.96 3.32 -6.62
CA VAL A 11 0.08 2.44 -7.40
C VAL A 11 0.88 1.46 -8.25
N ARG A 12 1.91 1.95 -8.94
CA ARG A 12 2.70 1.12 -9.85
C ARG A 12 3.51 0.09 -9.07
N ASP A 13 4.24 0.52 -8.04
CA ASP A 13 5.05 -0.39 -7.24
C ASP A 13 4.19 -1.46 -6.56
N VAL A 14 3.01 -1.07 -6.05
CA VAL A 14 2.06 -2.00 -5.42
C VAL A 14 1.55 -3.02 -6.46
N ALA A 15 1.17 -2.56 -7.65
CA ALA A 15 0.70 -3.43 -8.71
C ALA A 15 1.79 -4.40 -9.20
N ASP A 16 3.02 -3.90 -9.38
CA ASP A 16 4.15 -4.71 -9.83
C ASP A 16 4.49 -5.81 -8.82
N VAL A 17 4.49 -5.51 -7.52
CA VAL A 17 4.73 -6.53 -6.48
C VAL A 17 3.55 -7.48 -6.36
N ALA A 18 2.31 -6.99 -6.42
CA ALA A 18 1.10 -7.82 -6.35
C ALA A 18 0.89 -8.69 -7.60
N GLU A 19 1.72 -8.53 -8.64
CA GLU A 19 1.54 -9.15 -9.96
C GLU A 19 0.15 -8.83 -10.57
N ASP A 20 -0.31 -7.60 -10.38
CA ASP A 20 -1.65 -7.14 -10.75
C ASP A 20 -1.61 -5.85 -11.59
N LYS A 21 -2.77 -5.38 -12.05
CA LYS A 21 -2.92 -4.11 -12.76
C LYS A 21 -2.93 -2.92 -11.79
N PRO A 22 -2.45 -1.74 -12.23
CA PRO A 22 -2.58 -0.49 -11.49
C PRO A 22 -4.02 -0.22 -11.00
N ALA A 23 -4.18 -0.09 -9.68
CA ALA A 23 -5.46 0.24 -9.07
C ALA A 23 -5.99 1.61 -9.51
N THR A 24 -7.29 1.69 -9.80
CA THR A 24 -7.98 2.94 -10.20
C THR A 24 -8.96 3.45 -9.12
N THR A 25 -9.19 2.63 -8.10
CA THR A 25 -10.09 2.92 -6.97
C THR A 25 -9.38 2.62 -5.65
N LEU A 26 -9.88 3.21 -4.56
CA LEU A 26 -9.35 2.94 -3.22
C LEU A 26 -9.47 1.45 -2.84
N ALA A 27 -10.60 0.81 -3.15
CA ALA A 27 -10.82 -0.60 -2.83
C ALA A 27 -9.80 -1.52 -3.54
N GLN A 28 -9.61 -1.32 -4.85
CA GLN A 28 -8.59 -2.05 -5.61
C GLN A 28 -7.19 -1.84 -5.03
N PHE A 29 -6.85 -0.60 -4.67
CA PHE A 29 -5.53 -0.31 -4.10
C PHE A 29 -5.30 -1.03 -2.78
N ILE A 30 -6.31 -1.11 -1.91
CA ILE A 30 -6.23 -1.83 -0.64
C ILE A 30 -6.01 -3.33 -0.87
N GLU A 31 -6.73 -3.94 -1.82
CA GLU A 31 -6.59 -5.36 -2.16
C GLU A 31 -5.20 -5.67 -2.72
N SER A 32 -4.73 -4.91 -3.71
CA SER A 32 -3.39 -5.08 -4.28
C SER A 32 -2.30 -4.83 -3.22
N LEU A 33 -2.48 -3.85 -2.32
CA LEU A 33 -1.53 -3.58 -1.24
C LEU A 33 -1.45 -4.76 -0.25
N LYS A 34 -2.58 -5.38 0.10
CA LYS A 34 -2.60 -6.57 0.98
C LYS A 34 -1.84 -7.74 0.34
N LEU A 35 -2.05 -7.99 -0.95
CA LEU A 35 -1.33 -9.02 -1.71
C LEU A 35 0.17 -8.73 -1.75
N ALA A 36 0.54 -7.52 -2.15
CA ALA A 36 1.93 -7.13 -2.27
C ALA A 36 2.69 -7.24 -0.94
N VAL A 37 2.10 -6.76 0.15
CA VAL A 37 2.66 -6.89 1.50
C VAL A 37 2.81 -8.37 1.87
N GLY A 38 1.82 -9.21 1.56
CA GLY A 38 1.91 -10.67 1.75
C GLY A 38 3.10 -11.30 1.03
N TYR A 39 3.36 -10.93 -0.23
CA TYR A 39 4.52 -11.41 -0.98
C TYR A 39 5.86 -10.91 -0.41
N LEU A 40 5.92 -9.65 0.02
CA LEU A 40 7.12 -9.12 0.70
C LEU A 40 7.43 -9.90 2.00
N TYR A 41 6.40 -10.24 2.79
CA TYR A 41 6.56 -11.07 3.98
C TYR A 41 7.06 -12.48 3.64
N LEU A 42 6.49 -13.13 2.61
CA LEU A 42 6.89 -14.47 2.18
C LEU A 42 8.33 -14.51 1.64
N ALA A 43 8.76 -13.44 0.97
CA ALA A 43 10.13 -13.27 0.48
C ALA A 43 11.17 -13.07 1.62
N ARG A 44 10.75 -13.15 2.89
CA ARG A 44 11.59 -12.95 4.08
C ARG A 44 12.34 -11.62 4.06
N TYR A 45 11.69 -10.56 3.56
CA TYR A 45 12.18 -9.22 3.81
C TYR A 45 12.29 -9.01 5.33
N ASP A 46 13.36 -8.37 5.80
CA ASP A 46 13.50 -8.00 7.20
C ASP A 46 12.41 -6.98 7.54
N VAL A 47 11.25 -7.52 7.92
CA VAL A 47 10.00 -6.80 8.15
C VAL A 47 9.99 -6.15 9.53
N ASP A 48 11.01 -6.37 10.35
CA ASP A 48 11.11 -5.74 11.66
C ASP A 48 11.30 -4.20 11.56
N ASP A 49 11.84 -3.69 10.45
CA ASP A 49 11.94 -2.23 10.19
C ASP A 49 10.74 -1.64 9.40
N PHE A 50 9.95 -2.46 8.69
CA PHE A 50 8.94 -1.97 7.71
C PHE A 50 7.54 -2.57 7.83
N GLY A 51 7.40 -3.76 8.42
CA GLY A 51 6.16 -4.54 8.48
C GLY A 51 5.05 -3.84 9.27
N ASP A 52 5.40 -3.20 10.39
CA ASP A 52 4.46 -2.42 11.18
C ASP A 52 3.94 -1.18 10.43
N GLY A 53 4.77 -0.60 9.56
CA GLY A 53 4.39 0.53 8.71
C GLY A 53 3.32 0.14 7.69
N PHE A 54 3.56 -0.93 6.93
CA PHE A 54 2.61 -1.37 5.89
C PHE A 54 1.31 -1.91 6.48
N ARG A 55 1.37 -2.63 7.60
CA ARG A 55 0.16 -3.07 8.31
C ARG A 55 -0.65 -1.87 8.83
N THR A 56 0.02 -0.86 9.39
CA THR A 56 -0.65 0.39 9.80
C THR A 56 -1.29 1.10 8.60
N ALA A 57 -0.59 1.18 7.46
CA ALA A 57 -1.14 1.77 6.23
C ALA A 57 -2.43 1.06 5.79
N ILE A 58 -2.42 -0.28 5.75
CA ILE A 58 -3.59 -1.09 5.38
C ILE A 58 -4.76 -0.80 6.33
N ASN A 59 -4.53 -0.81 7.65
CA ASN A 59 -5.59 -0.55 8.64
C ASN A 59 -6.21 0.84 8.46
N LEU A 60 -5.38 1.87 8.26
CA LEU A 60 -5.85 3.24 8.02
C LEU A 60 -6.67 3.35 6.73
N LEU A 61 -6.29 2.63 5.67
CA LEU A 61 -7.04 2.63 4.42
C LEU A 61 -8.36 1.85 4.53
N ASP A 62 -8.37 0.74 5.25
CA ASP A 62 -9.59 -0.03 5.57
C ASP A 62 -10.57 0.79 6.41
N GLU A 63 -10.07 1.63 7.32
CA GLU A 63 -10.89 2.59 8.06
C GLU A 63 -11.38 3.72 7.16
N ALA A 64 -10.50 4.31 6.35
CA ALA A 64 -10.86 5.35 5.38
C ALA A 64 -11.93 4.89 4.38
N ALA A 65 -11.97 3.61 4.03
CA ALA A 65 -13.00 3.04 3.15
C ALA A 65 -14.41 3.06 3.76
N LYS A 66 -14.52 3.22 5.09
CA LYS A 66 -15.78 3.24 5.86
C LYS A 66 -16.12 4.63 6.41
N THR A 67 -15.21 5.59 6.26
CA THR A 67 -15.34 6.97 6.74
C THR A 67 -15.66 7.91 5.58
N GLU A 68 -16.31 9.05 5.84
CA GLU A 68 -16.58 10.08 4.83
C GLU A 68 -15.95 11.43 5.21
N GLY A 69 -15.89 12.37 4.25
CA GLY A 69 -15.45 13.74 4.50
C GLY A 69 -13.97 13.90 4.86
N ALA A 70 -13.65 14.94 5.64
CA ALA A 70 -12.27 15.32 5.96
C ALA A 70 -11.50 14.23 6.75
N ASP A 71 -12.20 13.44 7.56
CA ASP A 71 -11.60 12.37 8.35
C ASP A 71 -11.10 11.24 7.45
N ARG A 72 -11.83 10.93 6.36
CA ARG A 72 -11.39 9.98 5.34
C ARG A 72 -10.07 10.43 4.69
N ASP A 73 -9.97 11.69 4.30
CA ASP A 73 -8.77 12.21 3.64
C ASP A 73 -7.57 12.27 4.59
N ALA A 74 -7.81 12.58 5.87
CA ALA A 74 -6.77 12.52 6.91
C ALA A 74 -6.23 11.09 7.11
N LEU A 75 -7.10 10.08 7.14
CA LEU A 75 -6.71 8.66 7.23
C LEU A 75 -5.88 8.23 6.02
N ILE A 76 -6.31 8.59 4.80
CA ILE A 76 -5.58 8.28 3.56
C ILE A 76 -4.19 8.94 3.56
N ASN A 77 -4.10 10.20 3.96
CA ASN A 77 -2.83 10.93 3.98
C ASN A 77 -1.85 10.35 5.03
N ARG A 78 -2.36 9.89 6.18
CA ARG A 78 -1.55 9.18 7.17
C ARG A 78 -1.06 7.84 6.60
N ALA A 79 -1.93 7.06 5.96
CA ALA A 79 -1.56 5.81 5.32
C ALA A 79 -0.45 6.01 4.27
N ALA A 80 -0.58 7.03 3.42
CA ALA A 80 0.44 7.40 2.44
C ALA A 80 1.81 7.71 3.09
N GLY A 81 1.82 8.28 4.30
CA GLY A 81 3.04 8.49 5.08
C GLY A 81 3.76 7.20 5.43
N HIS A 82 3.02 6.15 5.78
CA HIS A 82 3.55 4.82 6.09
C HIS A 82 4.00 4.04 4.84
N LEU A 83 3.52 4.41 3.64
CA LEU A 83 3.90 3.77 2.37
C LEU A 83 5.19 4.34 1.76
N ARG A 84 5.81 5.38 2.33
CA ARG A 84 7.02 6.01 1.77
C ARG A 84 8.20 5.04 1.56
N GLY A 85 8.28 3.96 2.34
CA GLY A 85 9.30 2.91 2.19
C GLY A 85 8.98 1.87 1.11
N PHE A 86 7.75 1.83 0.60
CA PHE A 86 7.26 0.73 -0.25
C PHE A 86 8.05 0.56 -1.54
N ALA A 87 8.37 1.67 -2.23
CA ALA A 87 9.14 1.65 -3.47
C ALA A 87 10.51 0.96 -3.32
N LYS A 88 11.16 1.12 -2.16
CA LYS A 88 12.43 0.45 -1.85
C LYS A 88 12.22 -1.06 -1.74
N SER A 89 11.23 -1.49 -0.95
CA SER A 89 10.88 -2.90 -0.78
C SER A 89 10.48 -3.55 -2.10
N ALA A 90 9.71 -2.87 -2.94
CA ALA A 90 9.29 -3.34 -4.25
C ALA A 90 10.47 -3.62 -5.19
N ARG A 91 11.42 -2.67 -5.29
CA ARG A 91 12.64 -2.87 -6.11
C ARG A 91 13.49 -4.03 -5.60
N GLN A 92 13.58 -4.17 -4.29
CA GLN A 92 14.35 -5.25 -3.70
C GLN A 92 13.70 -6.62 -3.94
N TYR A 93 12.37 -6.70 -3.86
CA TYR A 93 11.60 -7.88 -4.25
C TYR A 93 11.85 -8.27 -5.72
N GLN A 94 11.77 -7.30 -6.62
CA GLN A 94 12.03 -7.52 -8.05
C GLN A 94 13.47 -7.96 -8.36
N ALA A 95 14.46 -7.54 -7.57
CA ALA A 95 15.85 -7.94 -7.77
C ALA A 95 16.13 -9.40 -7.38
N MET A 96 15.19 -10.08 -6.72
CA MET A 96 15.31 -11.48 -6.30
C MET A 96 14.57 -12.47 -7.22
N GLY A 97 13.67 -11.95 -8.06
CA GLY A 97 12.89 -12.73 -9.03
C GLY A 97 13.62 -12.95 -10.35
#